data_AF-A0A7H8KM42-F1
#
_entry.id   AF-A0A7H8KM42-F1
#
_cell.length_a   1.000
_cell.length_b   1.000
_cell.length_c   1.000
_cell.angle_alpha   90.00
_cell.angle_beta   90.00
_cell.angle_gamma   90.00
#
_symmetry.space_group_name_H-M   'P 1'
#
loop_
_entity.id
_entity.type
_entity.pdbx_description
1 polymer ?
#
loop_
_entity_poly.entity_id
_entity_poly.type
_entity_poly.pdbx_seq_one_letter_code
_entity_poly.pdbx_strand_id
1 'polypeptide(L)'
;MVTTTIVVGDPVDAYELFAHARTVLGLPLDGRWHLVDHGQVHTLHSLPEPGVPAQVSVSFPVQIGTRHPGDPDTGMPGGYALLAFTSESLDRRWHRDLAGRAGAWLTGRRLCWTWQHADGPWTVGYALHPQVVAR
;
A
#
# COMPACT_ATOMS: atom_id res chain seq x y z
N MET A 1 16.11 6.59 -5.51
CA MET A 1 14.81 5.94 -5.28
C MET A 1 14.61 5.51 -3.83
N VAL A 2 13.49 5.92 -3.24
CA VAL A 2 13.03 5.63 -1.87
C VAL A 2 11.56 5.22 -1.94
N THR A 3 11.21 4.14 -1.26
CA THR A 3 9.86 3.56 -1.28
C THR A 3 9.25 3.57 0.11
N THR A 4 7.97 3.90 0.22
CA THR A 4 7.16 3.66 1.40
C THR A 4 6.12 2.60 1.08
N THR A 5 6.14 1.52 1.84
CA THR A 5 5.30 0.35 1.60
C THR A 5 4.25 0.26 2.70
N ILE A 6 3.02 -0.07 2.33
CA ILE A 6 1.91 -0.35 3.22
C ILE A 6 1.39 -1.75 2.88
N VAL A 7 1.33 -2.62 3.88
CA VAL A 7 0.70 -3.94 3.74
C VAL A 7 -0.67 -3.88 4.39
N VAL A 8 -1.71 -4.22 3.64
CA VAL A 8 -3.08 -4.33 4.13
C VAL A 8 -3.30 -5.76 4.61
N GLY A 9 -3.57 -5.93 5.89
CA GLY A 9 -3.70 -7.23 6.55
C GLY A 9 -5.05 -7.93 6.33
N ASP A 10 -6.06 -7.18 5.86
CA ASP A 10 -7.44 -7.63 5.63
C ASP A 10 -7.83 -7.51 4.14
N PRO A 11 -8.85 -8.26 3.68
CA PRO A 11 -9.36 -8.13 2.31
C PRO A 11 -9.72 -6.70 1.96
N VAL A 12 -9.25 -6.23 0.79
CA VAL A 12 -9.47 -4.87 0.30
C VAL A 12 -9.61 -4.90 -1.22
N ASP A 13 -10.45 -4.01 -1.76
CA ASP A 13 -10.51 -3.78 -3.20
C ASP A 13 -9.23 -3.04 -3.63
N ALA A 14 -8.40 -3.71 -4.42
CA ALA A 14 -7.13 -3.17 -4.88
C ALA A 14 -7.29 -1.97 -5.83
N TYR A 15 -8.37 -1.91 -6.60
CA TYR A 15 -8.65 -0.79 -7.49
C TYR A 15 -9.11 0.44 -6.70
N GLU A 16 -9.95 0.26 -5.68
CA GLU A 16 -10.32 1.35 -4.78
C GLU A 16 -9.11 1.86 -4.00
N LEU A 17 -8.27 0.95 -3.49
CA LEU A 17 -7.03 1.30 -2.81
C LEU A 17 -6.10 2.11 -3.73
N PHE A 18 -5.93 1.66 -4.98
CA PHE A 18 -5.11 2.35 -5.96
C PHE A 18 -5.67 3.72 -6.33
N ALA A 19 -6.98 3.84 -6.58
CA ALA A 19 -7.63 5.11 -6.86
C ALA A 19 -7.50 6.10 -5.69
N HIS A 20 -7.66 5.62 -4.45
CA HIS A 20 -7.45 6.45 -3.28
C HIS A 20 -5.99 6.89 -3.15
N ALA A 21 -5.03 5.98 -3.32
CA ALA A 21 -3.61 6.30 -3.21
C ALA A 21 -3.15 7.29 -4.28
N ARG A 22 -3.74 7.23 -5.49
CA ARG A 22 -3.57 8.26 -6.52
C ARG A 22 -4.10 9.62 -6.08
N THR A 23 -5.27 9.66 -5.45
CA THR A 23 -5.84 10.89 -4.88
C THR A 23 -4.92 11.49 -3.81
N VAL A 24 -4.29 10.64 -2.98
CA VAL A 24 -3.31 11.09 -1.96
C VAL A 24 -2.10 11.78 -2.60
N LEU A 25 -1.66 11.30 -3.77
CA LEU A 25 -0.60 11.92 -4.58
C LEU A 25 -1.05 13.16 -5.37
N GLY A 26 -2.34 13.48 -5.38
CA GLY A 26 -2.89 14.52 -6.25
C GLY A 26 -2.88 14.15 -7.74
N LEU A 27 -2.79 12.86 -8.06
CA LEU A 27 -2.88 12.39 -9.44
C LEU A 27 -4.33 12.52 -9.96
N PRO A 28 -4.52 12.88 -11.24
CA PRO A 28 -5.85 12.94 -11.84
C PRO A 28 -6.49 11.55 -11.85
N LEU A 29 -7.80 11.47 -11.61
CA LEU A 29 -8.53 10.19 -11.53
C LEU A 29 -8.63 9.49 -12.90
N ASP A 30 -8.73 10.27 -13.97
CA ASP A 30 -8.71 9.85 -15.37
C ASP A 30 -7.29 9.70 -15.94
N GLY A 31 -6.26 9.93 -15.12
CA GLY A 31 -4.87 9.76 -15.51
C GLY A 31 -4.53 8.32 -15.89
N ARG A 32 -3.48 8.15 -16.68
CA ARG A 32 -3.08 6.84 -17.22
C ARG A 32 -2.43 5.97 -16.15
N TRP A 33 -2.73 4.69 -16.22
CA TRP A 33 -2.14 3.63 -15.39
C TRP A 33 -2.13 2.34 -16.19
N HIS A 34 -1.37 1.35 -15.72
CA HIS A 34 -1.35 0.04 -16.34
C HIS A 34 -1.43 -1.06 -15.28
N LEU A 35 -1.94 -2.21 -15.70
CA LEU A 35 -1.92 -3.45 -14.95
C LEU A 35 -0.75 -4.31 -15.45
N VAL A 36 0.11 -4.75 -14.55
CA VAL A 36 1.16 -5.74 -14.83
C VAL A 36 0.76 -7.07 -14.21
N ASP A 37 0.86 -8.14 -14.98
CA ASP A 37 0.64 -9.51 -14.51
C ASP A 37 1.97 -10.21 -14.25
N HIS A 38 2.16 -10.69 -13.02
CA HIS A 38 3.31 -11.49 -12.58
C HIS A 38 2.93 -12.95 -12.27
N GLY A 39 1.86 -13.45 -12.90
CA GLY A 39 1.37 -14.82 -12.82
C GLY A 39 0.47 -15.08 -11.61
N GLN A 40 0.97 -14.85 -10.39
CA GLN A 40 0.19 -15.02 -9.15
C GLN A 40 -0.18 -13.69 -8.48
N VAL A 41 0.43 -12.60 -8.93
CA VAL A 41 0.23 -11.24 -8.41
C VAL A 41 -0.02 -10.31 -9.58
N HIS A 42 -1.06 -9.50 -9.46
CA HIS A 42 -1.29 -8.35 -10.31
C HIS A 42 -0.75 -7.08 -9.65
N THR A 43 -0.23 -6.15 -10.45
CA THR A 43 0.23 -4.85 -9.97
C THR A 43 -0.43 -3.73 -10.78
N LEU A 44 -1.20 -2.88 -10.12
CA LEU A 44 -1.63 -1.59 -10.68
C LEU A 44 -0.49 -0.59 -10.50
N HIS A 45 -0.14 0.14 -11.54
CA HIS A 45 0.97 1.11 -11.51
C HIS A 45 0.58 2.42 -12.18
N SER A 46 0.82 3.54 -11.48
CA SER A 46 0.65 4.87 -12.06
C SER A 46 1.81 5.20 -13.00
N LEU A 47 1.53 5.79 -14.16
CA LEU A 47 2.60 6.33 -15.00
C LEU A 47 3.22 7.58 -14.36
N PRO A 48 4.49 7.92 -14.70
CA PRO A 48 5.06 9.20 -14.32
C PRO A 48 4.19 10.35 -14.85
N GLU A 49 3.78 11.26 -13.94
CA GLU A 49 3.00 12.43 -14.28
C GLU A 49 3.81 13.70 -13.99
N PRO A 50 3.87 14.68 -14.93
CA PRO A 50 4.60 15.92 -14.71
C PRO A 50 4.15 16.65 -13.45
N GLY A 51 5.11 17.05 -12.61
CA GLY A 51 4.83 17.78 -11.37
C GLY A 51 4.41 16.90 -10.18
N VAL A 52 4.25 15.59 -10.36
CA VAL A 52 4.02 14.65 -9.26
C VAL A 52 5.34 13.95 -8.92
N PRO A 53 5.91 14.16 -7.72
CA PRO A 53 7.28 13.73 -7.40
C PRO A 53 7.39 12.26 -6.97
N ALA A 54 6.29 11.51 -7.04
CA ALA A 54 6.25 10.09 -6.69
C ALA A 54 5.28 9.32 -7.59
N GLN A 55 5.49 8.02 -7.68
CA GLN A 55 4.59 7.06 -8.31
C GLN A 55 3.92 6.22 -7.23
N VAL A 56 2.82 5.58 -7.60
CA VAL A 56 2.10 4.63 -6.76
C VAL A 56 1.90 3.31 -7.48
N SER A 57 2.03 2.22 -6.74
CA SER A 57 1.63 0.90 -7.18
C SER A 57 0.87 0.13 -6.12
N VAL A 58 -0.07 -0.71 -6.55
CA VAL A 58 -0.78 -1.65 -5.67
C VAL A 58 -0.63 -3.06 -6.24
N SER A 59 0.04 -3.93 -5.49
CA SER A 59 0.18 -5.35 -5.79
C SER A 59 -0.81 -6.17 -4.99
N PHE A 60 -1.50 -7.10 -5.63
CA PHE A 60 -2.54 -7.93 -5.03
C PHE A 60 -2.58 -9.30 -5.72
N PRO A 61 -2.98 -10.36 -5.00
CA PRO A 61 -3.01 -11.69 -5.58
C PRO A 61 -4.11 -11.81 -6.65
N VAL A 62 -3.84 -12.60 -7.69
CA VAL A 62 -4.80 -12.86 -8.78
C VAL A 62 -6.04 -13.57 -8.26
N GLN A 63 -5.86 -14.53 -7.35
CA GLN A 63 -6.96 -15.27 -6.76
C GLN A 63 -7.60 -14.48 -5.61
N ILE A 64 -8.89 -14.15 -5.78
CA ILE A 64 -9.69 -13.44 -4.78
C ILE A 64 -9.65 -14.18 -3.43
N GLY A 65 -9.47 -13.42 -2.35
CA GLY A 65 -9.48 -13.94 -0.98
C GLY A 65 -8.19 -14.64 -0.55
N THR A 66 -7.17 -14.70 -1.42
CA THR A 66 -5.84 -15.16 -1.03
C THR A 66 -4.98 -14.03 -0.50
N ARG A 67 -3.89 -14.38 0.19
CA ARG A 67 -2.92 -13.42 0.69
C ARG A 67 -1.72 -13.33 -0.25
N HIS A 68 -1.28 -12.12 -0.53
CA HIS A 68 0.04 -11.83 -1.05
C HIS A 68 1.09 -12.43 -0.11
N PRO A 69 2.05 -13.20 -0.62
CA PRO A 69 3.11 -13.75 0.20
C PRO A 69 3.91 -12.61 0.82
N GLY A 70 4.20 -12.71 2.12
CA GLY A 70 5.23 -11.87 2.73
C GLY A 70 6.60 -12.23 2.16
N ASP A 71 7.60 -11.43 2.48
CA ASP A 71 8.99 -11.73 2.13
C ASP A 71 9.81 -11.86 3.41
N PRO A 72 10.25 -13.07 3.77
CA PRO A 72 11.01 -13.31 4.99
C PRO A 72 12.40 -12.66 4.95
N ASP A 73 12.99 -12.46 3.77
CA ASP A 73 14.34 -11.90 3.63
C ASP A 73 14.35 -10.39 3.94
N THR A 74 13.23 -9.71 3.65
CA THR A 74 13.02 -8.29 3.94
C THR A 74 12.17 -8.05 5.19
N GLY A 75 11.70 -9.11 5.84
CA GLY A 75 10.77 -9.05 6.97
C GLY A 75 9.40 -8.47 6.62
N MET A 76 9.06 -8.42 5.32
CA MET A 76 7.77 -7.92 4.84
C MET A 76 6.64 -8.86 5.27
N PRO A 77 5.61 -8.38 5.99
CA PRO A 77 4.48 -9.20 6.36
C PRO A 77 3.64 -9.56 5.14
N GLY A 78 2.99 -10.73 5.18
CA GLY A 78 1.95 -11.08 4.22
C GLY A 78 0.66 -10.30 4.45
N GLY A 79 -0.09 -10.03 3.39
CA GLY A 79 -1.33 -9.28 3.42
C GLY A 79 -2.22 -9.56 2.23
N TYR A 80 -3.30 -8.81 2.03
CA TYR A 80 -4.19 -8.94 0.86
C TYR A 80 -3.86 -7.94 -0.24
N ALA A 81 -3.17 -6.85 0.09
CA ALA A 81 -2.62 -5.91 -0.86
C ALA A 81 -1.36 -5.26 -0.32
N LEU A 82 -0.45 -4.90 -1.23
CA LEU A 82 0.75 -4.12 -0.97
C LEU A 82 0.65 -2.82 -1.75
N LEU A 83 0.58 -1.69 -1.05
CA LEU A 83 0.62 -0.36 -1.62
C LEU A 83 2.03 0.20 -1.46
N ALA A 84 2.63 0.69 -2.54
CA ALA A 84 3.93 1.35 -2.53
C ALA A 84 3.87 2.76 -3.11
N PHE A 85 4.49 3.71 -2.42
CA PHE A 85 4.79 5.05 -2.92
C PHE A 85 6.28 5.17 -3.17
N THR A 86 6.67 5.45 -4.40
CA THR A 86 8.08 5.44 -4.82
C THR A 86 8.48 6.82 -5.36
N SER A 87 9.59 7.37 -4.88
CA SER A 87 10.10 8.68 -5.31
C SER A 87 11.62 8.66 -5.40
N GLU A 88 12.24 9.61 -6.11
CA GLU A 88 13.71 9.63 -6.20
C GLU A 88 14.40 10.08 -4.92
N SER A 89 13.92 11.16 -4.30
CA SER A 89 14.66 11.87 -3.25
C SER A 89 13.75 12.55 -2.21
N LEU A 90 12.45 12.24 -2.17
CA LEU A 90 11.56 12.85 -1.17
C LEU A 90 11.89 12.37 0.23
N ASP A 91 11.80 13.29 1.18
CA ASP A 91 12.20 13.02 2.55
C ASP A 91 11.24 12.06 3.28
N ARG A 92 11.73 11.52 4.39
CA ARG A 92 10.97 10.61 5.26
C ARG A 92 9.68 11.23 5.81
N ARG A 93 9.62 12.54 6.00
CA ARG A 93 8.44 13.22 6.54
C ARG A 93 7.32 13.21 5.53
N TRP A 94 7.62 13.51 4.27
CA TRP A 94 6.67 13.48 3.17
C TRP A 94 6.10 12.07 2.94
N HIS A 95 6.98 11.07 2.93
CA HIS A 95 6.60 9.66 2.84
C HIS A 95 5.72 9.19 4.01
N ARG A 96 6.04 9.63 5.23
CA ARG A 96 5.20 9.37 6.40
C ARG A 96 3.82 10.00 6.28
N ASP A 97 3.74 11.20 5.72
CA ASP A 97 2.46 11.89 5.49
C ASP A 97 1.59 11.14 4.47
N LEU A 98 2.18 10.64 3.38
CA LEU A 98 1.47 9.74 2.44
C LEU A 98 0.93 8.50 3.15
N ALA A 99 1.78 7.82 3.93
CA ALA A 99 1.39 6.64 4.68
C ALA A 99 0.28 6.96 5.70
N GLY A 100 0.34 8.14 6.34
CA GLY A 100 -0.69 8.62 7.25
C GLY A 100 -2.03 8.85 6.55
N ARG A 101 -2.04 9.48 5.37
CA ARG A 101 -3.27 9.75 4.61
C ARG A 101 -3.91 8.48 4.05
N ALA A 102 -3.12 7.62 3.40
CA ALA A 102 -3.61 6.32 2.93
C ALA A 102 -4.04 5.42 4.11
N GLY A 103 -3.25 5.43 5.19
CA GLY A 103 -3.54 4.73 6.42
C GLY A 103 -4.83 5.18 7.10
N ALA A 104 -5.12 6.49 7.12
CA ALA A 104 -6.37 7.01 7.67
C ALA A 104 -7.60 6.48 6.90
N TRP A 105 -7.51 6.33 5.58
CA TRP A 105 -8.56 5.76 4.76
C TRP A 105 -8.78 4.26 5.03
N LEU A 106 -7.70 3.51 5.26
CA LEU A 106 -7.75 2.10 5.68
C LEU A 106 -8.35 1.94 7.08
N THR A 107 -7.91 2.78 8.03
CA THR A 107 -8.42 2.81 9.41
C THR A 107 -9.90 3.17 9.44
N GLY A 108 -10.35 4.13 8.61
CA GLY A 108 -11.77 4.47 8.47
C GLY A 108 -12.65 3.30 8.01
N ARG A 109 -12.05 2.32 7.32
CA ARG A 109 -12.68 1.05 6.91
C ARG A 109 -12.43 -0.10 7.89
N ARG A 110 -11.74 0.16 9.00
CA ARG A 110 -11.37 -0.82 10.03
C ARG A 110 -10.50 -1.97 9.49
N LEU A 111 -9.70 -1.69 8.47
CA LEU A 111 -8.75 -2.64 7.89
C LEU A 111 -7.42 -2.54 8.64
N CYS A 112 -6.86 -3.67 9.07
CA CYS A 112 -5.53 -3.74 9.66
C CYS A 112 -4.48 -3.41 8.61
N TRP A 113 -3.49 -2.61 8.99
CA TRP A 113 -2.39 -2.25 8.09
C TRP A 113 -1.11 -1.95 8.86
N THR A 114 0.00 -2.27 8.21
CA THR A 114 1.36 -1.94 8.65
C THR A 114 2.08 -1.21 7.54
N TRP A 115 3.11 -0.45 7.89
CA TRP A 115 3.87 0.29 6.90
C TRP A 115 5.36 0.34 7.23
N GLN A 116 6.16 0.60 6.21
CA GLN A 116 7.61 0.71 6.27
C GLN A 116 8.06 1.86 5.36
N HIS A 117 9.16 2.51 5.71
CA HIS A 117 9.82 3.49 4.85
C HIS A 117 11.25 3.05 4.57
N ALA A 118 11.58 2.90 3.28
CA ALA A 118 12.79 2.24 2.80
C ALA A 118 12.97 0.89 3.53
N ASP A 119 14.19 0.55 3.91
CA ASP A 119 14.52 -0.67 4.65
C ASP A 119 14.40 -0.50 6.18
N GLY A 120 13.58 0.46 6.63
CA GLY A 120 13.33 0.72 8.06
C GLY A 120 12.50 -0.37 8.74
N PRO A 121 12.20 -0.27 10.04
CA PRO A 121 11.32 -1.24 10.70
C PRO A 121 9.85 -1.08 10.27
N TRP A 122 9.14 -2.20 10.16
CA TRP A 122 7.68 -2.21 10.01
C TRP A 122 7.00 -1.62 11.24
N THR A 123 6.09 -0.68 11.01
CA THR A 123 5.32 0.00 12.04
C THR A 123 3.84 -0.34 11.86
N VAL A 124 3.16 -0.74 12.93
CA VAL A 124 1.72 -0.99 12.91
C VAL A 124 0.99 0.35 12.80
N GLY A 125 0.14 0.49 11.78
CA GLY A 125 -0.70 1.67 11.58
C GLY A 125 -2.07 1.52 12.24
N TYR A 126 -2.71 0.38 12.01
CA TYR A 126 -3.94 -0.04 12.70
C TYR A 126 -3.94 -1.54 12.91
N ALA A 127 -4.35 -1.97 14.10
CA ALA A 127 -4.66 -3.35 14.43
C ALA A 127 -6.00 -3.39 15.15
N LEU A 128 -6.91 -4.23 14.68
CA LEU A 128 -8.07 -4.60 15.48
C LEU A 128 -7.55 -5.25 16.76
N HIS A 129 -7.95 -4.74 17.92
CA HIS A 129 -7.62 -5.41 19.18
C HIS A 129 -8.12 -6.85 19.10
N PRO A 130 -7.31 -7.85 19.52
CA PRO A 130 -7.87 -9.17 19.72
C PRO A 130 -9.00 -9.02 20.75
N GLN A 131 -10.23 -9.33 20.35
CA GLN A 131 -11.29 -9.61 21.30
C GLN A 131 -10.75 -10.78 22.12
N VAL A 132 -10.32 -10.50 23.36
CA VAL A 132 -10.05 -11.55 24.34
C VAL A 132 -11.39 -12.26 24.50
N VAL A 133 -11.52 -13.42 23.85
CA VAL A 133 -12.63 -14.33 24.14
C VAL A 133 -12.36 -14.84 25.54
N ALA A 134 -12.99 -14.18 26.52
CA ALA A 134 -13.09 -14.71 27.87
C ALA A 134 -13.78 -16.08 27.74
N ARG A 135 -13.03 -17.13 28.09
CA ARG A 135 -13.57 -18.47 28.30
C ARG A 135 -14.39 -18.50 29.59
#